data_AF-S3LA35-F1
#
_entry.id   AF-S3LA35-F1
#
_cell.length_a   1.000
_cell.length_b   1.000
_cell.length_c   1.000
_cell.angle_alpha   90.00
_cell.angle_beta   90.00
_cell.angle_gamma   90.00
#
_symmetry.space_group_name_H-M   'P 1'
#
loop_
_entity.id
_entity.type
_entity.pdbx_description
1 polymer ?
#
loop_
_entity_poly.entity_id
_entity_poly.type
_entity_poly.pdbx_seq_one_letter_code
_entity_poly.pdbx_strand_id
1 'polypeptide(L)'
;MVETIGDNTGIAVGGLGRDITEKELEGAVHADGVGSMIAAFFGVLPTTSFSQNVGLIGMTKVVNRFTIGMGAGFLVLCSFFPKLGAIVSTIPNPVLGGGMLLMFSMITISGLNLIYQNGKITERDIIIIAASLGIAFGLSHVPHVMQHLPNWFQNIFKQAIVGAFITSILLNIVLPKEKEGV
;
A
#
# COMPACT_ATOMS: atom_id res chain seq x y z
N MET A 1 -4.25 5.35 -1.66
CA MET A 1 -3.63 6.09 -2.78
C MET A 1 -2.40 5.43 -3.40
N VAL A 2 -1.18 5.49 -2.84
CA VAL A 2 0.01 4.88 -3.52
C VAL A 2 -0.15 3.37 -3.71
N GLU A 3 -0.68 2.70 -2.69
CA GLU A 3 -1.06 1.28 -2.76
C GLU A 3 -2.13 1.02 -3.83
N THR A 4 -3.18 1.86 -3.87
CA THR A 4 -4.24 1.83 -4.90
C THR A 4 -3.66 1.91 -6.33
N ILE A 5 -2.66 2.79 -6.54
CA ILE A 5 -1.97 2.96 -7.82
C ILE A 5 -1.20 1.68 -8.17
N GLY A 6 -0.42 1.14 -7.23
CA GLY A 6 0.35 -0.08 -7.43
C GLY A 6 -0.52 -1.30 -7.70
N ASP A 7 -1.58 -1.49 -6.90
CA ASP A 7 -2.50 -2.62 -7.03
C ASP A 7 -3.23 -2.60 -8.37
N ASN A 8 -3.76 -1.44 -8.78
CA ASN A 8 -4.49 -1.34 -10.03
C ASN A 8 -3.58 -1.46 -11.25
N THR A 9 -2.33 -0.97 -11.16
CA THR A 9 -1.31 -1.22 -12.18
C THR A 9 -1.01 -2.72 -12.27
N GLY A 10 -0.83 -3.40 -11.13
CA GLY A 10 -0.62 -4.84 -11.07
C GLY A 10 -1.80 -5.65 -11.63
N ILE A 11 -3.04 -5.21 -11.40
CA ILE A 11 -4.25 -5.81 -11.98
C ILE A 11 -4.28 -5.62 -13.50
N ALA A 12 -3.91 -4.45 -14.00
CA ALA A 12 -3.88 -4.20 -15.44
C ALA A 12 -2.84 -5.09 -16.14
N VAL A 13 -1.60 -5.09 -15.64
CA VAL A 13 -0.52 -5.89 -16.22
C VAL A 13 -0.80 -7.39 -16.03
N GLY A 14 -1.11 -7.80 -14.81
CA GLY A 14 -1.29 -9.20 -14.44
C GLY A 14 -2.62 -9.81 -14.87
N GLY A 15 -3.70 -9.04 -14.90
CA GLY A 15 -5.04 -9.51 -15.24
C GLY A 15 -5.44 -9.23 -16.69
N LEU A 16 -5.18 -8.01 -17.18
CA LEU A 16 -5.58 -7.56 -18.52
C LEU A 16 -4.48 -7.70 -19.58
N GLY A 17 -3.22 -7.92 -19.17
CA GLY A 17 -2.09 -8.04 -20.09
C GLY A 17 -1.74 -6.73 -20.82
N ARG A 18 -2.09 -5.58 -20.23
CA ARG A 18 -1.78 -4.25 -20.75
C ARG A 18 -1.45 -3.28 -19.62
N ASP A 19 -0.86 -2.15 -19.97
CA ASP A 19 -0.70 -1.06 -19.02
C ASP A 19 -2.04 -0.44 -18.63
N ILE A 20 -2.08 0.09 -17.42
CA ILE A 20 -3.23 0.83 -16.89
C ILE A 20 -3.33 2.19 -17.59
N THR A 21 -4.55 2.62 -17.92
CA THR A 21 -4.77 3.95 -18.48
C THR A 21 -4.85 5.00 -17.37
N GLU A 22 -4.48 6.24 -17.68
CA GLU A 22 -4.54 7.35 -16.73
C GLU A 22 -5.94 7.56 -16.15
N LYS A 23 -6.97 7.45 -17.00
CA LYS A 23 -8.38 7.53 -16.59
C LYS A 23 -8.79 6.43 -15.60
N GLU A 24 -8.24 5.22 -15.75
CA GLU A 24 -8.48 4.12 -14.80
C GLU A 24 -7.76 4.37 -13.47
N LEU A 25 -6.57 4.95 -13.52
CA LEU A 25 -5.81 5.33 -12.33
C LEU A 25 -6.52 6.43 -11.54
N GLU A 26 -6.93 7.51 -12.19
CA GLU A 26 -7.71 8.60 -11.58
C GLU A 26 -9.02 8.09 -11.00
N GLY A 27 -9.75 7.26 -11.75
CA GLY A 27 -10.99 6.65 -11.29
C GLY A 27 -10.79 5.77 -10.05
N ALA A 28 -9.67 5.05 -9.97
CA ALA A 28 -9.33 4.23 -8.81
C ALA A 28 -9.03 5.08 -7.58
N VAL A 29 -8.24 6.15 -7.73
CA VAL A 29 -7.91 7.07 -6.64
C VAL A 29 -9.16 7.80 -6.15
N HIS A 30 -10.06 8.22 -7.05
CA HIS A 30 -11.34 8.80 -6.66
C HIS A 30 -12.23 7.80 -5.92
N ALA A 31 -12.31 6.55 -6.37
CA ALA A 31 -13.07 5.51 -5.68
C ALA A 31 -12.52 5.21 -4.28
N ASP A 32 -11.20 5.17 -4.13
CA ASP A 32 -10.48 5.01 -2.86
C ASP A 32 -10.83 6.14 -1.86
N GLY A 33 -10.73 7.38 -2.31
CA GLY A 33 -11.03 8.57 -1.51
C GLY A 33 -12.50 8.65 -1.12
N VAL A 34 -13.42 8.52 -2.07
CA VAL A 34 -14.87 8.57 -1.82
C VAL A 34 -15.31 7.41 -0.92
N GLY A 35 -14.80 6.20 -1.17
CA GLY A 35 -15.06 5.03 -0.33
C GLY A 35 -14.61 5.25 1.11
N SER A 36 -13.40 5.79 1.30
CA SER A 36 -12.86 6.15 2.61
C SER A 36 -13.65 7.25 3.31
N MET A 37 -14.14 8.25 2.57
CA MET A 37 -15.01 9.29 3.14
C MET A 37 -16.31 8.68 3.66
N ILE A 38 -16.97 7.83 2.86
CA ILE A 38 -18.19 7.13 3.28
C ILE A 38 -17.90 6.25 4.50
N ALA A 39 -16.80 5.49 4.49
CA ALA A 39 -16.39 4.65 5.62
C ALA A 39 -16.20 5.49 6.91
N ALA A 40 -15.54 6.64 6.80
CA ALA A 40 -15.33 7.55 7.92
C ALA A 40 -16.64 8.12 8.49
N PHE A 41 -17.66 8.40 7.65
CA PHE A 41 -18.99 8.79 8.14
C PHE A 41 -19.64 7.73 9.04
N PHE A 42 -19.34 6.45 8.82
CA PHE A 42 -19.79 5.33 9.65
C PHE A 42 -18.81 4.97 10.78
N GLY A 43 -17.77 5.78 11.02
CA GLY A 43 -16.76 5.55 12.06
C GLY A 43 -15.76 4.43 11.73
N VAL A 44 -15.68 4.02 10.46
CA VAL A 44 -14.71 3.03 9.98
C VAL A 44 -13.42 3.74 9.57
N LEU A 45 -12.27 3.09 9.77
CA LEU A 45 -10.98 3.61 9.34
C LEU A 45 -10.92 3.71 7.80
N PRO A 46 -10.09 4.62 7.24
CA PRO A 46 -9.91 4.72 5.79
C PRO A 46 -9.59 3.38 5.15
N THR A 47 -10.22 3.09 4.01
CA THR A 47 -10.11 1.83 3.29
C THR A 47 -9.22 2.00 2.06
N THR A 48 -8.59 0.93 1.59
CA THR A 48 -7.70 0.94 0.43
C THR A 48 -7.90 -0.31 -0.43
N SER A 49 -7.30 -0.34 -1.61
CA SER A 49 -7.23 -1.55 -2.45
C SER A 49 -6.53 -2.69 -1.70
N PHE A 50 -6.90 -3.92 -2.04
CA PHE A 50 -6.40 -5.11 -1.35
C PHE A 50 -5.38 -5.84 -2.24
N SER A 51 -4.09 -5.71 -1.94
CA SER A 51 -3.02 -6.27 -2.78
C SER A 51 -3.10 -7.78 -2.99
N GLN A 52 -3.73 -8.53 -2.07
CA GLN A 52 -3.94 -9.97 -2.26
C GLN A 52 -4.87 -10.29 -3.44
N ASN A 53 -5.81 -9.39 -3.75
CA ASN A 53 -6.68 -9.56 -4.91
C ASN A 53 -5.91 -9.42 -6.22
N VAL A 54 -4.85 -8.62 -6.25
CA VAL A 54 -3.96 -8.45 -7.41
C VAL A 54 -3.33 -9.79 -7.77
N GLY A 55 -2.78 -10.50 -6.79
CA GLY A 55 -2.18 -11.82 -6.98
C GLY A 55 -3.20 -12.87 -7.47
N LEU A 56 -4.39 -12.89 -6.87
CA LEU A 56 -5.46 -13.79 -7.28
C LEU A 56 -5.90 -13.52 -8.74
N ILE A 57 -6.05 -12.26 -9.12
CA ILE A 57 -6.39 -11.86 -10.49
C ILE A 57 -5.26 -12.23 -11.46
N GLY A 58 -3.99 -12.04 -11.07
CA GLY A 58 -2.84 -12.44 -11.88
C GLY A 58 -2.83 -13.93 -12.23
N MET A 59 -3.27 -14.79 -11.31
CA MET A 59 -3.38 -16.24 -11.50
C MET A 59 -4.65 -16.65 -12.26
N THR A 60 -5.80 -16.10 -11.87
CA THR A 60 -7.12 -16.54 -12.38
C THR A 60 -7.50 -15.86 -13.68
N LYS A 61 -6.92 -14.70 -13.98
CA LYS A 61 -7.28 -13.80 -15.09
C LYS A 61 -8.75 -13.35 -15.07
N VAL A 62 -9.44 -13.49 -13.93
CA VAL A 62 -10.83 -13.07 -13.78
C VAL A 62 -10.89 -11.62 -13.34
N VAL A 63 -11.10 -10.73 -14.31
CA VAL A 63 -11.21 -9.27 -14.12
C VAL A 63 -12.63 -8.73 -14.33
N ASN A 64 -13.61 -9.63 -14.44
CA ASN A 64 -15.00 -9.26 -14.73
C ASN A 64 -15.64 -8.52 -13.54
N ARG A 65 -16.26 -7.37 -13.83
CA ARG A 65 -17.03 -6.56 -12.86
C ARG A 65 -18.13 -7.34 -12.17
N PHE A 66 -18.75 -8.30 -12.86
CA PHE A 66 -19.82 -9.12 -12.26
C PHE A 66 -19.31 -9.95 -11.09
N THR A 67 -18.17 -10.64 -11.24
CA THR A 67 -17.55 -11.45 -10.18
C THR A 67 -17.17 -10.58 -8.98
N ILE A 68 -16.56 -9.43 -9.23
CA ILE A 68 -16.16 -8.48 -8.18
C ILE A 68 -17.40 -7.92 -7.46
N GLY A 69 -18.43 -7.54 -8.22
CA GLY A 69 -19.69 -7.01 -7.68
C GLY A 69 -20.46 -8.05 -6.86
N MET A 70 -20.48 -9.31 -7.28
CA MET A 70 -21.06 -10.41 -6.49
C MET A 70 -20.33 -10.58 -5.15
N GLY A 71 -18.99 -10.55 -5.16
CA GLY A 71 -18.20 -10.62 -3.93
C GLY A 71 -18.48 -9.45 -2.98
N ALA A 72 -18.54 -8.23 -3.51
CA ALA A 72 -18.90 -7.04 -2.72
C ALA A 72 -20.32 -7.16 -2.13
N GLY A 73 -21.31 -7.57 -2.94
CA GLY A 73 -22.68 -7.78 -2.47
C GLY A 73 -22.77 -8.87 -1.40
N PHE A 74 -22.01 -9.96 -1.55
CA PHE A 74 -21.91 -11.01 -0.55
C PHE A 74 -21.34 -10.49 0.77
N LEU A 75 -20.26 -9.70 0.74
CA LEU A 75 -19.68 -9.10 1.95
C LEU A 75 -20.63 -8.12 2.63
N VAL A 76 -21.36 -7.33 1.84
CA VAL A 76 -22.43 -6.45 2.37
C VAL A 76 -23.50 -7.28 3.04
N LEU A 77 -23.96 -8.38 2.45
CA LEU A 77 -24.94 -9.26 3.10
C LEU A 77 -24.38 -9.86 4.39
N CYS A 78 -23.13 -10.32 4.39
CA CYS A 78 -22.46 -10.87 5.57
C CYS A 78 -22.38 -9.87 6.73
N SER A 79 -22.22 -8.57 6.46
CA SER A 79 -22.14 -7.56 7.51
C SER A 79 -23.43 -7.41 8.33
N PHE A 80 -24.59 -7.82 7.77
CA PHE A 80 -25.87 -7.85 8.47
C PHE A 80 -26.06 -9.07 9.39
N PHE A 81 -25.12 -10.02 9.42
CA PHE A 81 -25.21 -11.23 10.25
C PHE A 81 -24.22 -11.17 11.43
N PRO A 82 -24.65 -10.77 12.65
CA PRO A 82 -23.76 -10.61 13.81
C PRO A 82 -23.03 -11.89 14.21
N LYS A 83 -23.62 -13.06 13.92
CA LYS A 83 -23.01 -14.37 14.17
C LYS A 83 -21.68 -14.55 13.44
N LEU A 84 -21.53 -13.98 12.24
CA LEU A 84 -20.26 -14.03 11.51
C LEU A 84 -19.19 -13.22 12.24
N GLY A 85 -19.53 -12.03 12.75
CA GLY A 85 -18.64 -11.24 13.59
C GLY A 85 -18.20 -11.99 14.85
N ALA A 86 -19.13 -12.71 15.49
CA ALA A 86 -18.82 -13.54 16.64
C ALA A 86 -17.83 -14.67 16.29
N ILE A 87 -18.00 -15.35 15.15
CA ILE A 87 -17.04 -16.37 14.69
C ILE A 87 -15.67 -15.76 14.43
N VAL A 88 -15.60 -14.60 13.75
CA VAL A 88 -14.33 -13.91 13.51
C VAL A 88 -13.63 -13.55 14.82
N SER A 89 -14.38 -13.16 15.86
CA SER A 89 -13.81 -12.87 17.19
C SER A 89 -13.23 -14.09 17.92
N THR A 90 -13.61 -15.31 17.52
CA THR A 90 -13.03 -16.54 18.07
C THR A 90 -11.72 -16.95 17.41
N ILE A 91 -11.29 -16.27 16.35
CA ILE A 91 -10.05 -16.59 15.64
C ILE A 91 -8.84 -16.34 16.57
N PRO A 92 -7.96 -17.33 16.76
CA PRO A 92 -6.79 -17.18 17.61
C PRO A 92 -5.81 -16.13 17.09
N ASN A 93 -5.18 -15.38 18.01
CA ASN A 93 -4.16 -14.37 17.68
C ASN A 93 -3.02 -14.89 16.77
N PRO A 94 -2.50 -16.13 16.92
CA PRO A 94 -1.47 -16.64 15.99
C PRO A 94 -1.92 -16.70 14.53
N VAL A 95 -3.22 -16.97 14.28
CA VAL A 95 -3.79 -17.03 12.92
C VAL A 95 -3.91 -15.62 12.34
N LEU A 96 -4.41 -14.67 13.14
CA LEU A 96 -4.46 -13.25 12.75
C LEU A 96 -3.05 -12.70 12.46
N GLY A 97 -2.07 -13.08 13.29
CA GLY A 97 -0.66 -12.75 13.10
C GLY A 97 -0.10 -13.26 11.77
N GLY A 98 -0.36 -14.53 11.45
CA GLY A 98 0.03 -15.12 10.16
C GLY A 98 -0.59 -14.39 8.97
N GLY A 99 -1.88 -14.03 9.07
CA GLY A 99 -2.55 -13.21 8.07
C GLY A 99 -1.89 -11.84 7.88
N MET A 100 -1.62 -11.13 8.97
CA MET A 100 -0.96 -9.81 8.93
C MET A 100 0.44 -9.88 8.31
N LEU A 101 1.22 -10.93 8.62
CA LEU A 101 2.56 -11.12 8.02
C LEU A 101 2.49 -11.26 6.50
N LEU A 102 1.51 -12.01 5.99
CA LEU A 102 1.29 -12.14 4.54
C LEU A 102 0.88 -10.80 3.92
N MET A 103 0.01 -10.02 4.60
CA MET A 103 -0.39 -8.70 4.15
C MET A 103 0.80 -7.75 4.04
N PHE A 104 1.61 -7.62 5.09
CA PHE A 104 2.79 -6.74 5.07
C PHE A 104 3.84 -7.20 4.05
N SER A 105 4.00 -8.51 3.85
CA SER A 105 4.88 -9.07 2.81
C SER A 105 4.41 -8.68 1.40
N MET A 106 3.10 -8.79 1.12
CA MET A 106 2.53 -8.38 -0.17
C MET A 106 2.63 -6.87 -0.40
N ILE A 107 2.39 -6.05 0.63
CA ILE A 107 2.59 -4.59 0.56
C ILE A 107 4.04 -4.26 0.19
N THR A 108 5.00 -4.95 0.81
CA THR A 108 6.43 -4.78 0.53
C THR A 108 6.75 -5.14 -0.93
N ILE A 109 6.23 -6.27 -1.44
CA ILE A 109 6.41 -6.69 -2.83
C ILE A 109 5.77 -5.69 -3.80
N SER A 110 4.58 -5.17 -3.50
CA SER A 110 3.91 -4.14 -4.30
C SER A 110 4.75 -2.88 -4.42
N GLY A 111 5.34 -2.42 -3.30
CA GLY A 111 6.29 -1.31 -3.28
C GLY A 111 7.54 -1.56 -4.14
N LEU A 112 8.11 -2.77 -4.09
CA LEU A 112 9.25 -3.14 -4.94
C LEU A 112 8.88 -3.18 -6.42
N ASN A 113 7.70 -3.67 -6.78
CA ASN A 113 7.22 -3.68 -8.16
C ASN A 113 7.02 -2.26 -8.71
N LEU A 114 6.55 -1.32 -7.87
CA LEU A 114 6.46 0.10 -8.23
C LEU A 114 7.84 0.70 -8.54
N ILE A 115 8.85 0.37 -7.73
CA ILE A 115 10.23 0.80 -7.98
C ILE A 115 10.77 0.16 -9.27
N TYR A 116 10.46 -1.11 -9.50
CA TYR A 116 10.94 -1.87 -10.67
C TYR A 116 10.14 -1.60 -11.95
N GLN A 117 9.17 -0.68 -11.96
CA GLN A 117 8.25 -0.50 -13.09
C GLN A 117 8.97 -0.25 -14.43
N ASN A 118 10.12 0.45 -14.42
CA ASN A 118 10.92 0.74 -15.61
C ASN A 118 11.90 -0.39 -15.99
N GLY A 119 11.83 -1.54 -15.33
CA GLY A 119 12.64 -2.73 -15.60
C GLY A 119 14.12 -2.60 -15.21
N LYS A 120 14.51 -1.49 -14.56
CA LYS A 120 15.87 -1.23 -14.09
C LYS A 120 15.83 -0.51 -12.74
N ILE A 121 16.68 -0.93 -11.81
CA ILE A 121 16.96 -0.24 -10.57
C ILE A 121 18.38 0.31 -10.68
N THR A 122 18.53 1.63 -10.68
CA THR A 122 19.83 2.29 -10.80
C THR A 122 20.58 2.31 -9.46
N GLU A 123 21.89 2.53 -9.48
CA GLU A 123 22.66 2.73 -8.24
C GLU A 123 22.10 3.90 -7.42
N ARG A 124 21.62 4.95 -8.09
CA ARG A 124 20.93 6.08 -7.48
C ARG A 124 19.67 5.65 -6.73
N ASP A 125 18.84 4.80 -7.34
CA ASP A 125 17.62 4.29 -6.70
C ASP A 125 17.96 3.45 -5.46
N ILE A 126 18.99 2.61 -5.55
CA ILE A 126 19.46 1.79 -4.41
C ILE A 126 19.87 2.68 -3.23
N ILE A 127 20.60 3.77 -3.47
CA ILE A 127 21.01 4.72 -2.42
C ILE A 127 19.77 5.37 -1.78
N ILE A 128 18.82 5.83 -2.59
CA ILE A 128 17.57 6.44 -2.11
C ILE A 128 16.78 5.45 -1.24
N ILE A 129 16.62 4.21 -1.70
CA ILE A 129 15.89 3.14 -0.99
C ILE A 129 16.61 2.79 0.31
N ALA A 130 17.92 2.53 0.27
CA ALA A 130 18.68 2.12 1.44
C ALA A 130 18.69 3.19 2.53
N ALA A 131 18.92 4.46 2.17
CA ALA A 131 18.94 5.56 3.12
C ALA A 131 17.56 5.85 3.72
N SER A 132 16.49 5.82 2.90
CA SER A 132 15.12 6.02 3.39
C SER A 132 14.67 4.91 4.33
N LEU A 133 14.94 3.64 4.00
CA LEU A 133 14.69 2.51 4.89
C LEU A 133 15.53 2.59 6.17
N GLY A 134 16.82 2.92 6.05
CA GLY A 134 17.71 3.05 7.20
C GLY A 134 17.23 4.10 8.21
N ILE A 135 16.78 5.26 7.72
CA ILE A 135 16.20 6.31 8.58
C ILE A 135 14.89 5.84 9.20
N ALA A 136 13.99 5.22 8.42
CA ALA A 136 12.72 4.71 8.95
C ALA A 136 12.93 3.71 10.10
N PHE A 137 13.80 2.71 9.90
CA PHE A 137 14.14 1.72 10.93
C PHE A 137 14.82 2.36 12.14
N GLY A 138 15.77 3.29 11.90
CA GLY A 138 16.50 3.99 12.95
C GLY A 138 15.58 4.81 13.85
N LEU A 139 14.67 5.59 13.26
CA LEU A 139 13.70 6.40 14.01
C LEU A 139 12.70 5.54 14.79
N SER A 140 12.31 4.37 14.27
CA SER A 140 11.42 3.44 14.98
C SER A 140 12.07 2.73 16.16
N HIS A 141 13.36 2.38 16.08
CA HIS A 141 14.05 1.63 17.14
C HIS A 141 14.78 2.51 18.15
N VAL A 142 15.15 3.74 17.78
CA VAL A 142 15.89 4.66 18.65
C VAL A 142 15.12 5.98 18.81
N PRO A 143 13.95 5.97 19.48
CA PRO A 143 13.11 7.17 19.62
C PRO A 143 13.80 8.30 20.42
N HIS A 144 14.80 7.97 21.23
CA HIS A 144 15.59 8.93 22.00
C HIS A 144 16.37 9.93 21.15
N VAL A 145 16.66 9.63 19.87
CA VAL A 145 17.35 10.57 18.96
C VAL A 145 16.59 11.89 18.83
N MET A 146 15.27 11.86 19.00
CA MET A 146 14.39 13.03 18.84
C MET A 146 14.03 13.69 20.17
N GLN A 147 14.61 13.27 21.31
CA GLN A 147 14.21 13.72 22.65
C GLN A 147 14.38 15.23 22.90
N HIS A 148 15.32 15.86 22.19
CA HIS A 148 15.58 17.30 22.28
C HIS A 148 14.77 18.13 21.27
N LEU A 149 13.98 17.48 20.41
CA LEU A 149 13.15 18.16 19.42
C LEU A 149 11.75 18.48 19.97
N PRO A 150 11.04 19.46 19.39
CA PRO A 150 9.69 19.81 19.82
C PRO A 150 8.70 18.63 19.73
N ASN A 151 7.72 18.58 20.64
CA ASN A 151 6.73 17.50 20.68
C ASN A 151 5.97 17.29 19.36
N TRP A 152 5.65 18.37 18.64
CA TRP A 152 4.98 18.27 17.34
C TRP A 152 5.85 17.55 16.31
N PHE A 153 7.17 17.73 16.36
CA PHE A 153 8.12 17.07 15.48
C PHE A 153 8.25 15.59 15.85
N GLN A 154 8.41 15.29 17.13
CA GLN A 154 8.47 13.90 17.62
C GLN A 154 7.23 13.10 17.23
N ASN A 155 6.04 13.69 17.34
CA ASN A 155 4.80 12.97 17.02
C ASN A 155 4.64 12.62 15.54
N ILE A 156 5.19 13.44 14.64
CA ILE A 156 5.20 13.19 13.20
C ILE A 156 6.24 12.12 12.85
N PHE A 157 7.47 12.28 13.34
CA PHE A 157 8.61 11.40 12.99
C PHE A 157 8.67 10.09 13.78
N LYS A 158 7.82 9.92 14.80
CA LYS A 158 7.53 8.60 15.39
C LYS A 158 6.99 7.60 14.35
N GLN A 159 6.32 8.10 13.30
CA GLN A 159 5.87 7.25 12.21
C GLN A 159 7.02 7.02 11.23
N ALA A 160 7.51 5.77 11.18
CA ALA A 160 8.64 5.35 10.32
C ALA A 160 8.49 5.81 8.86
N ILE A 161 7.26 5.71 8.34
CA ILE A 161 6.90 6.04 6.96
C ILE A 161 7.21 7.50 6.63
N VAL A 162 6.99 8.44 7.57
CA VAL A 162 7.26 9.86 7.35
C VAL A 162 8.76 10.10 7.17
N GLY A 163 9.58 9.46 8.00
CA GLY A 163 11.03 9.51 7.88
C GLY A 163 11.53 8.96 6.55
N ALA A 164 11.00 7.81 6.12
CA ALA A 164 11.31 7.22 4.80
C ALA A 164 10.96 8.19 3.66
N PHE A 165 9.74 8.74 3.69
CA PHE A 165 9.20 9.59 2.63
C PHE A 165 9.96 10.92 2.49
N ILE A 166 10.24 11.59 3.60
CA ILE A 166 11.00 12.85 3.57
C ILE A 166 12.42 12.59 3.05
N THR A 167 13.06 11.52 3.53
CA THR A 167 14.41 11.15 3.08
C THR A 167 14.43 10.82 1.60
N SER A 168 13.47 10.04 1.11
CA SER A 168 13.42 9.66 -0.29
C SER A 168 13.19 10.86 -1.21
N ILE A 169 12.31 11.80 -0.83
CA ILE A 169 12.12 13.05 -1.58
C ILE A 169 13.39 13.89 -1.58
N LEU A 170 14.01 14.12 -0.42
CA LEU A 170 15.21 14.93 -0.32
C LEU A 170 16.34 14.36 -1.17
N LEU A 171 16.60 13.06 -1.06
CA LEU A 171 17.63 12.40 -1.86
C LEU A 171 17.29 12.38 -3.35
N ASN A 172 16.02 12.22 -3.71
CA ASN A 172 15.60 12.30 -5.12
C ASN A 172 15.78 13.70 -5.71
N ILE A 173 15.76 14.76 -4.89
CA ILE A 173 16.04 16.12 -5.35
C ILE A 173 17.53 16.41 -5.39
N VAL A 174 18.27 15.99 -4.36
CA VAL A 174 19.70 16.30 -4.20
C VAL A 174 20.59 15.45 -5.11
N LEU A 175 20.28 14.17 -5.28
CA LEU A 175 21.09 13.28 -6.09
C LEU A 175 20.89 13.57 -7.58
N PRO A 176 21.98 13.79 -8.34
CA PRO A 176 21.89 14.07 -9.76
C PRO A 176 21.17 12.94 -10.47
N LYS A 177 20.28 13.28 -11.41
CA LYS A 177 19.63 12.29 -12.26
C LYS A 177 20.68 11.67 -13.17
N GLU A 178 20.70 10.35 -13.25
CA GLU A 178 21.54 9.64 -14.21
C GLU A 178 21.13 10.12 -15.60
N LYS A 179 22.11 10.50 -16.44
CA LYS A 179 21.81 10.89 -17.82
C LYS A 179 21.28 9.64 -18.51
N GLU A 180 20.05 9.68 -19.01
CA GLU A 180 19.56 8.67 -19.95
C GLU A 180 20.58 8.59 -21.09
N GLY A 181 21.34 7.51 -21.13
CA GLY A 181 22.21 7.21 -22.24
C GLY A 181 21.35 7.01 -23.48
N VAL A 182 21.63 7.82 -24.50
CA VAL A 182 21.18 7.63 -25.89
C VAL A 182 21.48 6.21 -26.36
#